data_AF-A0A952LGR4-F1
#
_entry.id   AF-A0A952LGR4-F1
#
_cell.length_a   1.000
_cell.length_b   1.000
_cell.length_c   1.000
_cell.angle_alpha   90.00
_cell.angle_beta   90.00
_cell.angle_gamma   90.00
#
_symmetry.space_group_name_H-M   'P 1'
#
loop_
_entity.id
_entity.type
_entity.pdbx_description
1 polymer ?
#
loop_
_entity_poly.entity_id
_entity_poly.type
_entity_poly.pdbx_seq_one_letter_code
_entity_poly.pdbx_strand_id
1 'polypeptide(L)'
;KLRFFISLILDQKVDKDNPENFGILPLPNLETKFISANALIGLEKPTQKSLRNPEIEKLEQELKFLRHRYFRIKSRAEKIQLQNKDKELREKLKNALINDGWNDKVAEKIANFDIFDQNASADWFDPEWMFGVVDGFDIVIGNPPYVRQEFIKDKDLIINSISKCFVENDKSLVKINRRSDLYIYFYYKGLSFLKTSGVLCYISSNSWLDVEFGAEFQEFLLKYMHPLMIVDNVAERSFDAGINTVIVLIKRPERINLDDIIKFVVFKKPFDEILNSEILKVVRHTNDKVIAEDFRVIPKTRKELWIEGIEIEDDEIKEKYLWNYKYIGNKWGGKYLRAPEIFFK
;
A
#
# COMPACT_ATOMS: atom_id res chain seq x y z
N LYS A 1 -7.08 -14.30 -9.29
CA LYS A 1 -7.67 -13.89 -10.58
C LYS A 1 -9.14 -14.34 -10.69
N LEU A 2 -9.46 -15.64 -10.64
CA LEU A 2 -10.85 -16.14 -10.78
C LEU A 2 -11.86 -15.51 -9.80
N ARG A 3 -11.58 -15.50 -8.49
CA ARG A 3 -12.48 -14.90 -7.49
C ARG A 3 -12.81 -13.43 -7.76
N PHE A 4 -11.81 -12.66 -8.20
CA PHE A 4 -12.01 -11.25 -8.57
C PHE A 4 -12.98 -11.10 -9.76
N PHE A 5 -12.79 -11.91 -10.81
CA PHE A 5 -13.71 -11.90 -11.95
C PHE A 5 -15.13 -12.32 -11.56
N ILE A 6 -15.28 -13.32 -10.68
CA ILE A 6 -16.58 -13.73 -10.15
C ILE A 6 -17.23 -12.58 -9.37
N SER A 7 -16.48 -11.89 -8.51
CA SER A 7 -17.00 -10.71 -7.78
C SER A 7 -17.50 -9.62 -8.72
N LEU A 8 -16.73 -9.28 -9.78
CA LEU A 8 -17.18 -8.29 -10.76
C LEU A 8 -18.47 -8.68 -11.49
N ILE A 9 -18.63 -9.97 -11.79
CA ILE A 9 -19.85 -10.49 -12.44
C ILE A 9 -21.04 -10.47 -11.46
N LEU A 10 -20.83 -10.82 -10.20
CA LEU A 10 -21.88 -10.80 -9.17
C LEU A 10 -22.40 -9.39 -8.87
N ASP A 11 -21.51 -8.38 -8.88
CA ASP A 11 -21.88 -6.98 -8.66
C ASP A 11 -22.57 -6.34 -9.89
N GLN A 12 -22.58 -7.03 -11.03
CA GLN A 12 -23.15 -6.50 -12.26
C GLN A 12 -24.68 -6.57 -12.24
N LYS A 13 -25.34 -5.42 -12.44
CA LYS A 13 -26.79 -5.37 -12.61
C LYS A 13 -27.18 -6.07 -13.91
N VAL A 14 -28.10 -7.03 -13.77
CA VAL A 14 -28.61 -7.86 -14.87
C VAL A 14 -29.90 -7.24 -15.41
N ASP A 15 -29.96 -7.02 -16.71
CA ASP A 15 -31.16 -6.62 -17.44
C ASP A 15 -31.85 -7.87 -17.98
N LYS A 16 -32.89 -8.34 -17.27
CA LYS A 16 -33.60 -9.58 -17.64
C LYS A 16 -34.37 -9.47 -18.94
N ASP A 17 -34.63 -8.26 -19.42
CA ASP A 17 -35.41 -8.01 -20.63
C ASP A 17 -34.53 -7.99 -21.89
N ASN A 18 -33.21 -8.04 -21.74
CA ASN A 18 -32.26 -8.18 -22.84
C ASN A 18 -32.05 -9.68 -23.19
N PRO A 19 -32.53 -10.16 -24.36
CA PRO A 19 -32.55 -11.57 -24.70
C PRO A 19 -31.19 -12.15 -25.14
N GLU A 20 -30.19 -11.32 -25.44
CA GLU A 20 -28.89 -11.81 -25.93
C GLU A 20 -27.97 -12.25 -24.79
N ASN A 21 -27.79 -11.40 -23.78
CA ASN A 21 -26.85 -11.66 -22.68
C ASN A 21 -27.27 -11.07 -21.34
N PHE A 22 -28.56 -10.79 -21.16
CA PHE A 22 -29.10 -10.16 -19.96
C PHE A 22 -28.46 -8.79 -19.63
N GLY A 23 -28.03 -8.03 -20.64
CA GLY A 23 -27.38 -6.72 -20.48
C GLY A 23 -25.99 -6.78 -19.86
N ILE A 24 -25.38 -7.97 -19.77
CA ILE A 24 -24.06 -8.16 -19.18
C ILE A 24 -23.00 -7.57 -20.13
N LEU A 25 -22.41 -6.45 -19.74
CA LEU A 25 -21.23 -5.86 -20.38
C LEU A 25 -20.06 -6.87 -20.38
N PRO A 26 -19.42 -7.10 -21.53
CA PRO A 26 -18.22 -7.93 -21.59
C PRO A 26 -17.09 -7.27 -20.81
N LEU A 27 -16.44 -8.04 -19.94
CA LEU A 27 -15.29 -7.56 -19.18
C LEU A 27 -14.16 -7.15 -20.14
N PRO A 28 -13.50 -6.00 -19.91
CA PRO A 28 -12.30 -5.67 -20.65
C PRO A 28 -11.22 -6.73 -20.43
N ASN A 29 -10.25 -6.84 -21.35
CA ASN A 29 -9.18 -7.82 -21.23
C ASN A 29 -8.17 -7.45 -20.12
N LEU A 30 -8.56 -7.62 -18.86
CA LEU A 30 -7.75 -7.28 -17.70
C LEU A 30 -6.57 -8.24 -17.45
N GLU A 31 -6.33 -9.22 -18.32
CA GLU A 31 -5.28 -10.25 -18.15
C GLU A 31 -3.90 -9.64 -17.88
N THR A 32 -3.54 -8.60 -18.62
CA THR A 32 -2.23 -7.91 -18.51
C THR A 32 -2.14 -6.95 -17.31
N LYS A 33 -3.21 -6.80 -16.53
CA LYS A 33 -3.27 -5.95 -15.34
C LYS A 33 -3.20 -6.75 -14.04
N PHE A 34 -3.32 -8.07 -14.10
CA PHE A 34 -3.18 -8.95 -12.94
C PHE A 34 -1.86 -9.71 -12.97
N ILE A 35 -0.98 -9.38 -12.03
CA ILE A 35 0.29 -10.07 -11.86
C ILE A 35 0.32 -10.78 -10.51
N SER A 36 1.08 -11.86 -10.43
CA SER A 36 1.46 -12.52 -9.19
C SER A 36 2.93 -12.22 -8.95
N ALA A 37 3.25 -11.51 -7.87
CA ALA A 37 4.60 -11.02 -7.61
C ALA A 37 4.86 -10.89 -6.09
N ASN A 38 6.11 -11.06 -5.68
CA ASN A 38 6.53 -10.71 -4.32
C ASN A 38 6.71 -9.19 -4.21
N ALA A 39 5.66 -8.50 -3.75
CA ALA A 39 5.65 -7.05 -3.61
C ALA A 39 6.74 -6.49 -2.68
N LEU A 40 7.24 -7.29 -1.73
CA LEU A 40 8.23 -6.85 -0.74
C LEU A 40 9.65 -6.76 -1.30
N ILE A 41 9.94 -7.44 -2.41
CA ILE A 41 11.27 -7.51 -3.02
C ILE A 41 11.32 -6.67 -4.29
N GLY A 42 12.05 -5.56 -4.26
CA GLY A 42 12.35 -4.74 -5.44
C GLY A 42 13.58 -5.21 -6.22
N LEU A 43 13.76 -4.68 -7.42
CA LEU A 43 14.95 -4.92 -8.23
C LEU A 43 16.14 -4.08 -7.77
N GLU A 44 17.35 -4.63 -7.90
CA GLU A 44 18.59 -3.88 -7.69
C GLU A 44 18.92 -3.09 -8.95
N LYS A 45 18.75 -1.76 -8.87
CA LYS A 45 19.09 -0.83 -9.95
C LYS A 45 20.56 -0.39 -9.82
N PRO A 46 21.30 -0.16 -10.93
CA PRO A 46 22.67 0.32 -10.89
C PRO A 46 22.80 1.65 -10.13
N THR A 47 23.87 1.81 -9.34
CA THR A 47 24.04 2.94 -8.40
C THR A 47 24.39 4.28 -9.05
N GLN A 48 24.54 4.36 -10.38
CA GLN A 48 24.94 5.59 -11.07
C GLN A 48 24.51 5.58 -12.54
N LYS A 49 23.57 6.46 -12.90
CA LYS A 49 23.60 7.41 -14.04
C LYS A 49 22.32 8.23 -14.03
N SER A 50 22.46 9.56 -14.03
CA SER A 50 21.34 10.50 -14.02
C SER A 50 20.56 10.54 -15.34
N LEU A 51 21.00 9.78 -16.36
CA LEU A 51 20.40 9.71 -17.68
C LEU A 51 20.11 8.25 -18.01
N ARG A 52 18.82 7.96 -18.23
CA ARG A 52 18.37 6.67 -18.75
C ARG A 52 18.88 6.49 -20.17
N ASN A 53 19.25 5.25 -20.51
CA ASN A 53 19.69 4.90 -21.84
C ASN A 53 18.54 5.07 -22.85
N PRO A 54 18.68 5.91 -23.90
CA PRO A 54 17.61 6.15 -24.87
C PRO A 54 17.12 4.89 -25.60
N GLU A 55 17.99 3.89 -25.77
CA GLU A 55 17.62 2.62 -26.37
C GLU A 55 16.66 1.83 -25.47
N ILE A 56 16.94 1.79 -24.16
CA ILE A 56 16.10 1.13 -23.17
C ILE A 56 14.73 1.82 -23.10
N GLU A 57 14.69 3.16 -23.04
CA GLU A 57 13.43 3.91 -23.03
C GLU A 57 12.59 3.64 -24.28
N LYS A 58 13.22 3.56 -25.45
CA LYS A 58 12.55 3.23 -26.70
C LYS A 58 11.93 1.83 -26.65
N LEU A 59 12.69 0.83 -26.20
CA LEU A 59 12.20 -0.55 -26.07
C LEU A 59 11.05 -0.66 -25.05
N GLU A 60 11.12 0.05 -23.92
CA GLU A 60 10.03 0.14 -22.95
C GLU A 60 8.75 0.74 -23.56
N GLN A 61 8.89 1.83 -24.33
CA GLN A 61 7.75 2.46 -25.01
C GLN A 61 7.14 1.54 -26.07
N GLU A 62 7.96 0.82 -26.84
CA GLU A 62 7.50 -0.17 -27.82
C GLU A 62 6.74 -1.32 -27.13
N LEU A 63 7.26 -1.86 -26.03
CA LEU A 63 6.59 -2.87 -25.21
C LEU A 63 5.26 -2.33 -24.67
N LYS A 64 5.24 -1.11 -24.10
CA LYS A 64 4.03 -0.49 -23.57
C LYS A 64 2.96 -0.34 -24.65
N PHE A 65 3.33 0.13 -25.84
CA PHE A 65 2.42 0.27 -26.98
C PHE A 65 1.87 -1.09 -27.44
N LEU A 66 2.75 -2.09 -27.57
CA LEU A 66 2.36 -3.44 -27.97
C LEU A 66 1.37 -4.06 -26.98
N ARG A 67 1.66 -3.97 -25.68
CA ARG A 67 0.80 -4.50 -24.61
C ARG A 67 -0.56 -3.81 -24.55
N HIS A 68 -0.59 -2.50 -24.79
CA HIS A 68 -1.84 -1.76 -24.91
C HIS A 68 -2.64 -2.14 -26.16
N ARG A 69 -1.98 -2.46 -27.28
CA ARG A 69 -2.66 -3.02 -28.47
C ARG A 69 -3.24 -4.41 -28.20
N TYR A 70 -2.48 -5.28 -27.53
CA TYR A 70 -2.95 -6.62 -27.17
C TYR A 70 -4.28 -6.61 -26.40
N PHE A 71 -4.46 -5.61 -25.52
CA PHE A 71 -5.70 -5.41 -24.76
C PHE A 71 -6.94 -5.20 -25.65
N ARG A 72 -6.79 -4.56 -26.81
CA ARG A 72 -7.90 -4.19 -27.71
C ARG A 72 -8.25 -5.28 -28.72
N ILE A 73 -7.33 -6.19 -29.00
CA ILE A 73 -7.46 -7.18 -30.07
C ILE A 73 -8.31 -8.37 -29.61
N LYS A 74 -9.23 -8.81 -30.47
CA LYS A 74 -10.08 -10.00 -30.25
C LYS A 74 -9.52 -11.24 -30.95
N SER A 75 -8.85 -11.07 -32.09
CA SER A 75 -8.32 -12.19 -32.91
C SER A 75 -7.21 -12.96 -32.18
N ARG A 76 -7.36 -14.28 -32.09
CA ARG A 76 -6.35 -15.17 -31.47
C ARG A 76 -5.04 -15.18 -32.25
N ALA A 77 -5.11 -15.18 -33.59
CA ALA A 77 -3.92 -15.19 -34.44
C ALA A 77 -3.08 -13.93 -34.24
N GLU A 78 -3.72 -12.76 -34.19
CA GLU A 78 -3.05 -11.48 -33.94
C GLU A 78 -2.48 -11.42 -32.52
N LYS A 79 -3.19 -11.95 -31.52
CA LYS A 79 -2.68 -12.06 -30.14
C LYS A 79 -1.37 -12.85 -30.08
N ILE A 80 -1.30 -14.01 -30.75
CA ILE A 80 -0.08 -14.83 -30.81
C ILE A 80 1.06 -14.05 -31.49
N GLN A 81 0.78 -13.33 -32.58
CA GLN A 81 1.81 -12.50 -33.23
C GLN A 81 2.34 -11.40 -32.32
N LEU A 82 1.47 -10.73 -31.54
CA LEU A 82 1.92 -9.73 -30.57
C LEU A 82 2.73 -10.36 -29.43
N GLN A 83 2.35 -11.55 -28.93
CA GLN A 83 3.12 -12.25 -27.90
C GLN A 83 4.53 -12.59 -28.37
N ASN A 84 4.68 -13.06 -29.61
CA ASN A 84 6.00 -13.33 -30.20
C ASN A 84 6.83 -12.05 -30.32
N LYS A 85 6.23 -10.94 -30.76
CA LYS A 85 6.90 -9.63 -30.82
C LYS A 85 7.29 -9.10 -29.44
N ASP A 86 6.44 -9.27 -28.43
CA ASP A 86 6.77 -8.92 -27.04
C ASP A 86 8.01 -9.69 -26.56
N LYS A 87 8.06 -11.01 -26.83
CA LYS A 87 9.22 -11.84 -26.50
C LYS A 87 10.50 -11.35 -27.20
N GLU A 88 10.44 -11.04 -28.48
CA GLU A 88 11.59 -10.49 -29.23
C GLU A 88 12.09 -9.17 -28.63
N LEU A 89 11.16 -8.27 -28.26
CA LEU A 89 11.50 -7.00 -27.61
C LEU A 89 12.10 -7.20 -26.22
N ARG A 90 11.61 -8.17 -25.44
CA ARG A 90 12.17 -8.53 -24.13
C ARG A 90 13.60 -9.05 -24.23
N GLU A 91 13.92 -9.86 -25.24
CA GLU A 91 15.30 -10.32 -25.48
C GLU A 91 16.24 -9.17 -25.88
N LYS A 92 15.77 -8.25 -26.72
CA LYS A 92 16.53 -7.03 -27.04
C LYS A 92 16.76 -6.17 -25.80
N LEU A 93 15.73 -6.01 -24.98
CA LEU A 93 15.78 -5.27 -23.72
C LEU A 93 16.78 -5.90 -22.74
N LYS A 94 16.82 -7.23 -22.63
CA LYS A 94 17.83 -7.96 -21.83
C LYS A 94 19.24 -7.54 -22.20
N ASN A 95 19.57 -7.61 -23.49
CA ASN A 95 20.91 -7.28 -23.98
C ASN A 95 21.24 -5.79 -23.76
N ALA A 96 20.26 -4.91 -24.00
CA ALA A 96 20.44 -3.47 -23.74
C ALA A 96 20.70 -3.19 -22.24
N LEU A 97 19.98 -3.85 -21.33
CA LEU A 97 20.18 -3.71 -19.88
C LEU A 97 21.57 -4.18 -19.44
N ILE A 98 22.02 -5.35 -19.93
CA ILE A 98 23.36 -5.88 -19.61
C ILE A 98 24.45 -4.92 -20.11
N ASN A 99 24.31 -4.42 -21.34
CA ASN A 99 25.24 -3.44 -21.92
C ASN A 99 25.24 -2.10 -21.16
N ASP A 100 24.12 -1.75 -20.54
CA ASP A 100 23.97 -0.54 -19.71
C ASP A 100 24.55 -0.70 -18.30
N GLY A 101 25.01 -1.91 -17.93
CA GLY A 101 25.65 -2.21 -16.65
C GLY A 101 24.71 -2.77 -15.58
N TRP A 102 23.51 -3.21 -15.96
CA TRP A 102 22.65 -3.97 -15.04
C TRP A 102 23.24 -5.35 -14.76
N ASN A 103 22.95 -5.86 -13.56
CA ASN A 103 23.28 -7.23 -13.23
C ASN A 103 22.53 -8.21 -14.15
N ASP A 104 23.24 -9.18 -14.73
CA ASP A 104 22.68 -10.18 -15.64
C ASP A 104 21.43 -10.88 -15.08
N LYS A 105 21.43 -11.23 -13.79
CA LYS A 105 20.28 -11.87 -13.14
C LYS A 105 19.07 -10.95 -13.06
N VAL A 106 19.29 -9.64 -12.89
CA VAL A 106 18.20 -8.65 -12.87
C VAL A 106 17.66 -8.43 -14.28
N ALA A 107 18.54 -8.31 -15.27
CA ALA A 107 18.13 -8.21 -16.67
C ALA A 107 17.33 -9.45 -17.12
N GLU A 108 17.75 -10.65 -16.70
CA GLU A 108 17.00 -11.89 -16.92
C GLU A 108 15.65 -11.91 -16.24
N LYS A 109 15.56 -11.44 -14.99
CA LYS A 109 14.28 -11.32 -14.27
C LYS A 109 13.29 -10.43 -15.03
N ILE A 110 13.74 -9.28 -15.53
CA ILE A 110 12.92 -8.36 -16.32
C ILE A 110 12.49 -9.01 -17.65
N ALA A 111 13.45 -9.59 -18.38
CA ALA A 111 13.20 -10.16 -19.70
C ALA A 111 12.34 -11.43 -19.65
N ASN A 112 12.46 -12.25 -18.60
CA ASN A 112 11.66 -13.47 -18.43
C ASN A 112 10.26 -13.19 -17.87
N PHE A 113 9.97 -11.96 -17.46
CA PHE A 113 8.65 -11.61 -16.96
C PHE A 113 7.63 -11.54 -18.11
N ASP A 114 6.97 -12.67 -18.33
CA ASP A 114 5.92 -12.81 -19.31
C ASP A 114 4.56 -12.45 -18.70
N ILE A 115 4.02 -11.30 -19.11
CA ILE A 115 2.71 -10.81 -18.65
C ILE A 115 1.54 -11.64 -19.20
N PHE A 116 1.78 -12.50 -20.19
CA PHE A 116 0.75 -13.35 -20.81
C PHE A 116 0.68 -14.74 -20.15
N ASP A 117 1.69 -15.14 -19.38
CA ASP A 117 1.63 -16.34 -18.57
C ASP A 117 0.76 -16.10 -17.33
N GLN A 118 -0.39 -16.78 -17.28
CA GLN A 118 -1.36 -16.60 -16.22
C GLN A 118 -0.95 -17.25 -14.90
N ASN A 119 -0.06 -18.24 -14.96
CA ASN A 119 0.38 -19.06 -13.84
C ASN A 119 1.77 -18.65 -13.32
N ALA A 120 2.50 -17.82 -14.06
CA ALA A 120 3.76 -17.28 -13.62
C ALA A 120 3.61 -16.41 -12.37
N SER A 121 4.59 -16.54 -11.47
CA SER A 121 4.78 -15.66 -10.34
C SER A 121 6.20 -15.13 -10.33
N ALA A 122 6.37 -13.82 -10.17
CA ALA A 122 7.67 -13.21 -9.99
C ALA A 122 8.08 -13.20 -8.50
N ASP A 123 9.35 -13.46 -8.20
CA ASP A 123 9.91 -13.32 -6.86
C ASP A 123 10.30 -11.87 -6.51
N TRP A 124 9.90 -10.92 -7.36
CA TRP A 124 10.16 -9.48 -7.27
C TRP A 124 8.96 -8.68 -7.78
N PHE A 125 8.93 -7.39 -7.46
CA PHE A 125 7.96 -6.43 -7.96
C PHE A 125 8.59 -5.07 -8.21
N ASP A 126 8.35 -4.50 -9.40
CA ASP A 126 8.73 -3.14 -9.74
C ASP A 126 7.63 -2.49 -10.62
N PRO A 127 6.99 -1.39 -10.17
CA PRO A 127 5.92 -0.71 -10.91
C PRO A 127 6.32 -0.22 -12.30
N GLU A 128 7.59 0.13 -12.50
CA GLU A 128 8.11 0.67 -13.76
C GLU A 128 8.16 -0.45 -14.81
N TRP A 129 8.80 -1.57 -14.47
CA TRP A 129 8.97 -2.68 -15.40
C TRP A 129 7.70 -3.50 -15.64
N MET A 130 6.82 -3.57 -14.64
CA MET A 130 5.59 -4.35 -14.73
C MET A 130 4.41 -3.53 -15.29
N PHE A 131 4.33 -2.24 -14.98
CA PHE A 131 3.19 -1.40 -15.33
C PHE A 131 3.53 -0.08 -16.05
N GLY A 132 4.80 0.28 -16.17
CA GLY A 132 5.24 1.56 -16.72
C GLY A 132 4.91 2.74 -15.80
N VAL A 133 4.84 2.52 -14.49
CA VAL A 133 4.58 3.52 -13.46
C VAL A 133 5.90 3.91 -12.81
N VAL A 134 6.33 5.16 -12.99
CA VAL A 134 7.65 5.66 -12.54
C VAL A 134 7.57 6.61 -11.35
N ASP A 135 6.43 7.29 -11.21
CA ASP A 135 6.16 8.35 -10.24
C ASP A 135 5.37 7.87 -9.00
N GLY A 136 5.00 6.59 -8.99
CA GLY A 136 4.18 5.96 -7.95
C GLY A 136 2.68 6.04 -8.24
N PHE A 137 1.88 5.55 -7.31
CA PHE A 137 0.44 5.44 -7.43
C PHE A 137 -0.28 6.53 -6.65
N ASP A 138 -1.40 7.00 -7.19
CA ASP A 138 -2.39 7.82 -6.46
C ASP A 138 -2.96 7.09 -5.26
N ILE A 139 -3.25 5.80 -5.43
CA ILE A 139 -3.96 5.00 -4.43
C ILE A 139 -3.32 3.61 -4.36
N VAL A 140 -3.03 3.16 -3.13
CA VAL A 140 -2.61 1.79 -2.85
C VAL A 140 -3.63 1.19 -1.89
N ILE A 141 -4.41 0.21 -2.34
CA ILE A 141 -5.41 -0.49 -1.51
C ILE A 141 -4.96 -1.93 -1.31
N GLY A 142 -5.14 -2.47 -0.10
CA GLY A 142 -4.73 -3.83 0.17
C GLY A 142 -5.29 -4.41 1.46
N ASN A 143 -5.29 -5.74 1.53
CA ASN A 143 -5.47 -6.51 2.75
C ASN A 143 -4.20 -7.35 2.94
N PRO A 144 -3.13 -6.79 3.54
CA PRO A 144 -1.86 -7.48 3.66
C PRO A 144 -1.98 -8.79 4.46
N PRO A 145 -1.07 -9.76 4.20
CA PRO A 145 -1.12 -11.07 4.84
C PRO A 145 -0.83 -11.01 6.36
N TYR A 146 -1.59 -11.79 7.13
CA TYR A 146 -1.49 -11.90 8.58
C TYR A 146 -0.55 -13.05 8.99
N VAL A 147 0.74 -12.90 8.69
CA VAL A 147 1.76 -13.90 9.02
C VAL A 147 2.55 -13.44 10.25
N ARG A 148 2.56 -14.27 11.30
CA ARG A 148 3.32 -13.98 12.52
C ARG A 148 4.80 -13.91 12.23
N GLN A 149 5.50 -13.04 12.95
CA GLN A 149 6.93 -12.80 12.81
C GLN A 149 7.80 -14.07 12.81
N GLU A 150 7.43 -15.13 13.55
CA GLU A 150 8.16 -16.41 13.59
C GLU A 150 8.25 -17.10 12.22
N PHE A 151 7.25 -16.89 11.35
CA PHE A 151 7.11 -17.60 10.07
C PHE A 151 7.60 -16.78 8.87
N ILE A 152 8.11 -15.58 9.09
CA ILE A 152 8.63 -14.72 8.03
C ILE A 152 10.07 -15.14 7.70
N LYS A 153 10.28 -15.60 6.47
CA LYS A 153 11.60 -15.93 5.92
C LYS A 153 12.28 -14.66 5.38
N ASP A 154 13.61 -14.67 5.33
CA ASP A 154 14.44 -13.65 4.66
C ASP A 154 14.16 -12.20 5.12
N LYS A 155 13.92 -12.00 6.43
CA LYS A 155 13.61 -10.68 7.01
C LYS A 155 14.63 -9.62 6.63
N ASP A 156 15.93 -9.93 6.69
CA ASP A 156 16.97 -8.94 6.37
C ASP A 156 16.95 -8.55 4.89
N LEU A 157 16.64 -9.48 3.97
CA LEU A 157 16.46 -9.16 2.56
C LEU A 157 15.27 -8.21 2.35
N ILE A 158 14.14 -8.48 3.01
CA ILE A 158 12.95 -7.63 2.96
C ILE A 158 13.24 -6.24 3.53
N ILE A 159 13.86 -6.16 4.71
CA ILE A 159 14.22 -4.89 5.36
C ILE A 159 15.16 -4.08 4.47
N ASN A 160 16.18 -4.72 3.88
CA ASN A 160 17.09 -4.07 2.95
C ASN A 160 16.36 -3.55 1.71
N SER A 161 15.44 -4.34 1.14
CA SER A 161 14.64 -3.91 0.00
C SER A 161 13.75 -2.71 0.32
N ILE A 162 13.12 -2.68 1.50
CA ILE A 162 12.27 -1.58 1.95
C ILE A 162 13.12 -0.34 2.26
N SER A 163 14.25 -0.50 2.94
CA SER A 163 15.13 0.61 3.36
C SER A 163 15.64 1.40 2.16
N LYS A 164 15.96 0.70 1.05
CA LYS A 164 16.36 1.32 -0.23
C LYS A 164 15.26 2.23 -0.82
N CYS A 165 14.00 2.06 -0.41
CA CYS A 165 12.90 2.92 -0.87
C CYS A 165 12.78 4.25 -0.11
N PHE A 166 13.47 4.41 1.02
CA PHE A 166 13.36 5.57 1.91
C PHE A 166 14.75 6.05 2.36
N VAL A 167 15.49 6.65 1.43
CA VAL A 167 16.87 7.11 1.68
C VAL A 167 16.93 8.63 1.67
N GLU A 168 17.59 9.21 2.67
CA GLU A 168 17.96 10.63 2.72
C GLU A 168 19.44 10.75 3.09
N ASN A 169 20.22 11.56 2.36
CA ASN A 169 21.62 11.90 2.68
C ASN A 169 22.46 10.69 3.18
N ASP A 170 22.44 9.61 2.40
CA ASP A 170 23.15 8.33 2.64
C ASP A 170 22.73 7.51 3.88
N LYS A 171 21.56 7.79 4.48
CA LYS A 171 21.01 7.01 5.60
C LYS A 171 19.57 6.56 5.33
N SER A 172 19.26 5.33 5.73
CA SER A 172 17.88 4.81 5.72
C SER A 172 17.06 5.53 6.78
N LEU A 173 15.88 6.03 6.39
CA LEU A 173 14.88 6.62 7.30
C LEU A 173 14.10 5.55 8.07
N VAL A 174 14.15 4.31 7.60
CA VAL A 174 13.30 3.22 8.06
C VAL A 174 14.02 2.35 9.08
N LYS A 175 13.38 2.19 10.24
CA LYS A 175 13.69 1.18 11.27
C LYS A 175 12.47 0.26 11.36
N ILE A 176 12.70 -1.05 11.19
CA ILE A 176 11.64 -2.06 11.29
C ILE A 176 12.05 -3.09 12.33
N ASN A 177 11.22 -3.22 13.36
CA ASN A 177 11.42 -4.16 14.43
C ASN A 177 11.23 -5.58 13.87
N ARG A 178 12.23 -6.45 14.07
CA ARG A 178 12.21 -7.83 13.55
C ARG A 178 11.11 -8.71 14.18
N ARG A 179 10.50 -8.28 15.28
CA ARG A 179 9.34 -8.92 15.90
C ARG A 179 8.00 -8.49 15.28
N SER A 180 8.02 -7.59 14.29
CA SER A 180 6.82 -7.19 13.57
C SER A 180 6.28 -8.34 12.72
N ASP A 181 4.96 -8.46 12.68
CA ASP A 181 4.27 -9.35 11.76
C ASP A 181 4.35 -8.84 10.32
N LEU A 182 4.08 -9.72 9.34
CA LEU A 182 4.36 -9.48 7.93
C LEU A 182 3.65 -8.23 7.37
N TYR A 183 2.46 -7.92 7.87
CA TYR A 183 1.69 -6.77 7.41
C TYR A 183 2.39 -5.42 7.63
N ILE A 184 3.27 -5.30 8.64
CA ILE A 184 4.06 -4.08 8.87
C ILE A 184 5.02 -3.84 7.70
N TYR A 185 5.68 -4.88 7.20
CA TYR A 185 6.55 -4.78 6.03
C TYR A 185 5.77 -4.31 4.79
N PHE A 186 4.54 -4.80 4.62
CA PHE A 186 3.64 -4.34 3.54
C PHE A 186 3.20 -2.90 3.71
N TYR A 187 3.06 -2.37 4.94
CA TYR A 187 2.80 -0.95 5.16
C TYR A 187 3.94 -0.10 4.60
N TYR A 188 5.17 -0.35 5.03
CA TYR A 188 6.32 0.40 4.51
C TYR A 188 6.42 0.29 2.99
N LYS A 189 6.27 -0.92 2.45
CA LYS A 189 6.36 -1.12 0.99
C LYS A 189 5.23 -0.43 0.23
N GLY A 190 3.98 -0.56 0.69
CA GLY A 190 2.83 0.12 0.09
C GLY A 190 2.96 1.64 0.12
N LEU A 191 3.44 2.19 1.24
CA LEU A 191 3.71 3.61 1.40
C LEU A 191 4.83 4.10 0.46
N SER A 192 5.82 3.26 0.18
CA SER A 192 6.90 3.60 -0.77
C SER A 192 6.41 3.74 -2.21
N PHE A 193 5.30 3.09 -2.55
CA PHE A 193 4.71 3.16 -3.88
C PHE A 193 3.83 4.38 -4.08
N LEU A 194 3.48 5.13 -3.03
CA LEU A 194 2.64 6.32 -3.17
C LEU A 194 3.40 7.47 -3.80
N LYS A 195 2.75 8.20 -4.71
CA LYS A 195 3.21 9.54 -5.10
C LYS A 195 2.90 10.56 -4.00
N THR A 196 3.48 11.76 -4.08
CA THR A 196 3.10 12.86 -3.19
C THR A 196 1.60 13.13 -3.28
N SER A 197 0.94 13.27 -2.12
CA SER A 197 -0.52 13.33 -1.95
C SER A 197 -1.30 12.05 -2.25
N GLY A 198 -0.65 10.95 -2.65
CA GLY A 198 -1.29 9.65 -2.76
C GLY A 198 -1.75 9.08 -1.42
N VAL A 199 -2.72 8.16 -1.44
CA VAL A 199 -3.34 7.57 -0.24
C VAL A 199 -3.26 6.05 -0.27
N LEU A 200 -2.76 5.48 0.82
CA LEU A 200 -2.84 4.04 1.09
C LEU A 200 -4.06 3.76 1.97
N CYS A 201 -4.81 2.72 1.63
CA CYS A 201 -5.95 2.21 2.41
C CYS A 201 -5.78 0.71 2.65
N TYR A 202 -5.38 0.34 3.86
CA TYR A 202 -5.20 -1.07 4.24
C TYR A 202 -6.24 -1.54 5.24
N ILE A 203 -6.70 -2.78 5.07
CA ILE A 203 -7.37 -3.55 6.12
C ILE A 203 -6.29 -4.42 6.74
N SER A 204 -5.90 -4.16 7.98
CA SER A 204 -4.80 -4.89 8.63
C SER A 204 -5.08 -5.14 10.11
N SER A 205 -4.20 -5.92 10.75
CA SER A 205 -4.26 -6.11 12.21
C SER A 205 -4.11 -4.78 12.94
N ASN A 206 -4.79 -4.65 14.07
CA ASN A 206 -4.70 -3.46 14.93
C ASN A 206 -3.55 -3.53 15.96
N SER A 207 -2.81 -4.64 16.03
CA SER A 207 -1.79 -4.85 17.08
C SER A 207 -0.74 -3.74 17.14
N TRP A 208 -0.28 -3.21 15.99
CA TRP A 208 0.73 -2.15 15.91
C TRP A 208 0.33 -0.85 16.64
N LEU A 209 -0.95 -0.67 16.96
CA LEU A 209 -1.43 0.48 17.71
C LEU A 209 -1.04 0.44 19.19
N ASP A 210 -0.69 -0.72 19.74
CA ASP A 210 -0.57 -0.91 21.19
C ASP A 210 0.64 -1.75 21.65
N VAL A 211 1.28 -2.47 20.75
CA VAL A 211 2.42 -3.34 21.05
C VAL A 211 3.75 -2.65 20.78
N GLU A 212 4.81 -3.12 21.45
CA GLU A 212 6.15 -2.54 21.41
C GLU A 212 6.73 -2.44 19.99
N PHE A 213 6.58 -3.47 19.15
CA PHE A 213 7.08 -3.43 17.77
C PHE A 213 6.39 -2.35 16.91
N GLY A 214 5.20 -1.91 17.32
CA GLY A 214 4.43 -0.87 16.64
C GLY A 214 4.98 0.54 16.86
N ALA A 215 5.82 0.75 17.88
CA ALA A 215 6.38 2.06 18.20
C ALA A 215 7.19 2.65 17.04
N GLU A 216 8.04 1.85 16.38
CA GLU A 216 8.83 2.29 15.23
C GLU A 216 7.96 2.64 14.02
N PHE A 217 6.84 1.93 13.83
CA PHE A 217 5.90 2.23 12.77
C PHE A 217 5.10 3.50 13.07
N GLN A 218 4.64 3.69 14.30
CA GLN A 218 4.04 4.94 14.75
C GLN A 218 5.00 6.12 14.55
N GLU A 219 6.27 5.97 14.96
CA GLU A 219 7.31 6.98 14.78
C GLU A 219 7.49 7.34 13.30
N PHE A 220 7.63 6.33 12.44
CA PHE A 220 7.75 6.51 11.00
C PHE A 220 6.54 7.26 10.41
N LEU A 221 5.33 6.88 10.83
CA LEU A 221 4.11 7.53 10.39
C LEU A 221 4.07 9.00 10.80
N LEU A 222 4.42 9.34 12.04
CA LEU A 222 4.40 10.71 12.52
C LEU A 222 5.49 11.58 11.87
N LYS A 223 6.67 11.01 11.60
CA LYS A 223 7.80 11.73 11.01
C LYS A 223 7.67 11.97 9.51
N TYR A 224 7.12 11.01 8.76
CA TYR A 224 7.25 11.01 7.29
C TYR A 224 5.93 10.86 6.53
N MET A 225 4.84 10.52 7.22
CA MET A 225 3.54 10.27 6.60
C MET A 225 2.43 11.06 7.30
N HIS A 226 1.22 10.98 6.77
CA HIS A 226 0.04 11.56 7.40
C HIS A 226 -1.07 10.52 7.50
N PRO A 227 -1.21 9.82 8.65
CA PRO A 227 -2.38 9.01 8.93
C PRO A 227 -3.63 9.90 8.91
N LEU A 228 -4.57 9.63 8.01
CA LEU A 228 -5.81 10.40 7.91
C LEU A 228 -6.84 9.87 8.92
N MET A 229 -7.00 8.54 8.94
CA MET A 229 -7.92 7.89 9.86
C MET A 229 -7.55 6.42 10.10
N ILE A 230 -7.86 5.96 11.31
CA ILE A 230 -7.82 4.58 11.74
C ILE A 230 -9.23 4.24 12.18
N VAL A 231 -9.87 3.29 11.49
CA VAL A 231 -11.27 2.92 11.67
C VAL A 231 -11.34 1.51 12.25
N ASP A 232 -12.03 1.37 13.37
CA ASP A 232 -12.37 0.10 14.00
C ASP A 232 -13.89 -0.11 13.95
N ASN A 233 -14.33 -1.36 13.81
CA ASN A 233 -15.74 -1.74 13.96
C ASN A 233 -15.85 -2.69 15.15
N VAL A 234 -16.49 -2.23 16.21
CA VAL A 234 -16.64 -3.01 17.44
C VAL A 234 -17.92 -3.86 17.46
N ALA A 235 -18.84 -3.62 16.51
CA ALA A 235 -20.09 -4.36 16.39
C ALA A 235 -19.89 -5.71 15.70
N GLU A 236 -19.01 -5.73 14.69
CA GLU A 236 -18.75 -6.89 13.87
C GLU A 236 -17.27 -6.99 13.51
N ARG A 237 -16.73 -8.21 13.58
CA ARG A 237 -15.38 -8.47 13.10
C ARG A 237 -15.39 -8.55 11.59
N SER A 238 -14.47 -7.85 10.92
CA SER A 238 -14.33 -7.89 9.46
C SER A 238 -14.03 -9.29 8.88
N PHE A 239 -13.55 -10.22 9.71
CA PHE A 239 -13.25 -11.61 9.32
C PHE A 239 -13.57 -12.57 10.46
N ASP A 240 -13.93 -13.82 10.12
CA ASP A 240 -14.15 -14.92 11.08
C ASP A 240 -12.90 -15.34 11.87
N ALA A 241 -11.72 -14.78 11.55
CA ALA A 241 -10.46 -15.08 12.21
C ALA A 241 -10.32 -14.36 13.57
N GLY A 242 -9.55 -14.94 14.49
CA GLY A 242 -9.26 -14.38 15.82
C GLY A 242 -8.39 -13.11 15.84
N ILE A 243 -8.24 -12.41 14.71
CA ILE A 243 -7.40 -11.21 14.57
C ILE A 243 -8.32 -10.00 14.45
N ASN A 244 -8.18 -9.05 15.38
CA ASN A 244 -8.88 -7.78 15.28
C ASN A 244 -8.24 -6.93 14.16
N THR A 245 -9.08 -6.37 13.29
CA THR A 245 -8.63 -5.60 12.14
C THR A 245 -9.11 -4.16 12.21
N VAL A 246 -8.34 -3.26 11.61
CA VAL A 246 -8.69 -1.86 11.42
C VAL A 246 -8.51 -1.50 9.95
N ILE A 247 -9.29 -0.53 9.49
CA ILE A 247 -9.08 0.13 8.20
C ILE A 247 -8.22 1.37 8.44
N VAL A 248 -7.07 1.46 7.78
CA VAL A 248 -6.11 2.53 7.99
C VAL A 248 -5.89 3.27 6.69
N LEU A 249 -6.17 4.58 6.70
CA LEU A 249 -5.92 5.48 5.59
C LEU A 249 -4.70 6.35 5.90
N ILE A 250 -3.69 6.31 5.04
CA ILE A 250 -2.44 7.07 5.22
C ILE A 250 -2.14 7.82 3.93
N LYS A 251 -1.96 9.13 4.02
CA LYS A 251 -1.52 9.98 2.92
C LYS A 251 0.00 10.13 2.94
N ARG A 252 0.63 10.15 1.78
CA ARG A 252 2.00 10.68 1.61
C ARG A 252 1.92 12.21 1.52
N PRO A 253 2.33 12.96 2.56
CA PRO A 253 2.18 14.41 2.55
C PRO A 253 3.25 15.08 1.68
N GLU A 254 3.00 16.32 1.25
CA GLU A 254 4.04 17.17 0.65
C GLU A 254 4.96 17.75 1.73
N ARG A 255 4.39 18.11 2.88
CA ARG A 255 5.09 18.61 4.07
C ARG A 255 4.42 18.09 5.33
N ILE A 256 5.23 17.92 6.37
CA ILE A 256 4.78 17.51 7.70
C ILE A 256 4.40 18.77 8.49
N ASN A 257 3.16 18.81 9.00
CA ASN A 257 2.66 19.84 9.91
C ASN A 257 2.29 19.24 11.27
N LEU A 258 2.70 19.86 12.37
CA LEU A 258 2.39 19.41 13.72
C LEU A 258 0.87 19.43 14.04
N ASP A 259 0.12 20.28 13.35
CA ASP A 259 -1.34 20.39 13.52
C ASP A 259 -2.14 19.44 12.64
N ASP A 260 -1.46 18.59 11.84
CA ASP A 260 -2.14 17.56 11.04
C ASP A 260 -2.99 16.65 11.95
N ILE A 261 -4.27 16.49 11.60
CA ILE A 261 -5.24 15.75 12.41
C ILE A 261 -5.30 14.29 11.97
N ILE A 262 -5.06 13.39 12.93
CA ILE A 262 -5.26 11.95 12.81
C ILE A 262 -6.59 11.60 13.49
N LYS A 263 -7.49 10.90 12.79
CA LYS A 263 -8.81 10.53 13.31
C LYS A 263 -8.87 9.07 13.74
N PHE A 264 -9.27 8.83 14.97
CA PHE A 264 -9.60 7.49 15.47
C PHE A 264 -11.11 7.33 15.43
N VAL A 265 -11.60 6.45 14.56
CA VAL A 265 -13.01 6.27 14.27
C VAL A 265 -13.44 4.91 14.76
N VAL A 266 -14.56 4.86 15.48
CA VAL A 266 -15.17 3.62 15.96
C VAL A 266 -16.60 3.56 15.49
N PHE A 267 -16.95 2.53 14.73
CA PHE A 267 -18.32 2.20 14.40
C PHE A 267 -18.87 1.18 15.40
N LYS A 268 -20.07 1.47 15.93
CA LYS A 268 -20.77 0.65 16.94
C LYS A 268 -21.91 -0.17 16.35
N LYS A 269 -22.13 -0.06 15.03
CA LYS A 269 -23.02 -0.91 14.22
C LYS A 269 -22.23 -1.57 13.08
N PRO A 270 -22.72 -2.70 12.53
CA PRO A 270 -22.14 -3.34 11.35
C PRO A 270 -21.93 -2.35 10.20
N PHE A 271 -20.92 -2.60 9.36
CA PHE A 271 -20.57 -1.71 8.25
C PHE A 271 -21.75 -1.50 7.30
N ASP A 272 -22.53 -2.56 7.02
CA ASP A 272 -23.67 -2.52 6.11
C ASP A 272 -24.83 -1.62 6.60
N GLU A 273 -24.92 -1.39 7.92
CA GLU A 273 -25.94 -0.52 8.51
C GLU A 273 -25.48 0.94 8.61
N ILE A 274 -24.17 1.17 8.81
CA ILE A 274 -23.64 2.49 9.19
C ILE A 274 -22.95 3.24 8.05
N LEU A 275 -22.51 2.55 6.99
CA LEU A 275 -21.82 3.17 5.86
C LEU A 275 -22.78 3.90 4.91
N ASN A 276 -23.33 5.02 5.37
CA ASN A 276 -24.08 5.95 4.53
C ASN A 276 -23.29 7.24 4.25
N SER A 277 -23.71 7.96 3.21
CA SER A 277 -22.99 9.15 2.72
C SER A 277 -22.91 10.29 3.74
N GLU A 278 -23.89 10.40 4.64
CA GLU A 278 -23.95 11.47 5.65
C GLU A 278 -22.93 11.21 6.75
N ILE A 279 -22.90 9.99 7.29
CA ILE A 279 -21.91 9.58 8.31
C ILE A 279 -20.49 9.69 7.76
N LEU A 280 -20.26 9.24 6.52
CA LEU A 280 -18.94 9.35 5.88
C LEU A 280 -18.51 10.82 5.70
N LYS A 281 -19.44 11.73 5.40
CA LYS A 281 -19.16 13.18 5.36
C LYS A 281 -18.80 13.71 6.74
N VAL A 282 -19.53 13.34 7.78
CA VAL A 282 -19.24 13.77 9.16
C VAL A 282 -17.85 13.29 9.58
N VAL A 283 -17.56 11.99 9.44
CA VAL A 283 -16.24 11.41 9.76
C VAL A 283 -15.12 12.12 9.00
N ARG A 284 -15.33 12.39 7.70
CA ARG A 284 -14.32 13.03 6.86
C ARG A 284 -14.05 14.49 7.23
N HIS A 285 -15.06 15.27 7.61
CA HIS A 285 -14.91 16.72 7.79
C HIS A 285 -14.80 17.17 9.25
N THR A 286 -15.23 16.36 10.23
CA THR A 286 -15.13 16.76 11.64
C THR A 286 -13.66 16.86 12.08
N ASN A 287 -13.32 17.97 12.73
CA ASN A 287 -12.05 18.12 13.45
C ASN A 287 -12.25 18.09 14.96
N ASP A 288 -13.51 18.04 15.39
CA ASP A 288 -13.92 17.94 16.79
C ASP A 288 -14.30 16.50 17.14
N LYS A 289 -14.22 16.23 18.44
CA LYS A 289 -14.69 14.98 19.04
C LYS A 289 -16.19 14.81 18.77
N VAL A 290 -16.56 13.67 18.20
CA VAL A 290 -17.96 13.27 18.00
C VAL A 290 -18.21 12.00 18.78
N ILE A 291 -19.20 12.02 19.68
CA ILE A 291 -19.67 10.84 20.41
C ILE A 291 -21.16 10.71 20.09
N ALA A 292 -21.49 9.89 19.11
CA ALA A 292 -22.86 9.56 18.72
C ALA A 292 -23.23 8.15 19.23
N GLU A 293 -24.52 7.83 19.15
CA GLU A 293 -25.02 6.49 19.47
C GLU A 293 -24.34 5.41 18.62
N ASP A 294 -24.20 5.68 17.31
CA ASP A 294 -23.77 4.70 16.32
C ASP A 294 -22.26 4.74 16.01
N PHE A 295 -21.59 5.87 16.28
CA PHE A 295 -20.16 6.02 15.99
C PHE A 295 -19.48 7.03 16.92
N ARG A 296 -18.16 6.94 16.97
CA ARG A 296 -17.29 7.88 17.68
C ARG A 296 -16.14 8.32 16.78
N VAL A 297 -15.79 9.59 16.83
CA VAL A 297 -14.58 10.14 16.22
C VAL A 297 -13.78 10.86 17.30
N ILE A 298 -12.54 10.43 17.51
CA ILE A 298 -11.56 11.10 18.38
C ILE A 298 -10.43 11.64 17.49
N PRO A 299 -10.43 12.95 17.18
CA PRO A 299 -9.33 13.60 16.49
C PRO A 299 -8.16 13.87 17.44
N LYS A 300 -6.92 13.68 16.96
CA LYS A 300 -5.69 14.06 17.65
C LYS A 300 -4.73 14.71 16.67
N THR A 301 -4.07 15.78 17.07
CA THR A 301 -3.00 16.37 16.28
C THR A 301 -1.75 15.47 16.29
N ARG A 302 -0.94 15.55 15.24
CA ARG A 302 0.37 14.89 15.18
C ARG A 302 1.23 15.28 16.38
N LYS A 303 1.19 16.55 16.79
CA LYS A 303 1.90 17.06 17.98
C LYS A 303 1.51 16.32 19.24
N GLU A 304 0.21 16.19 19.52
CA GLU A 304 -0.27 15.45 20.69
C GLU A 304 0.18 14.00 20.65
N LEU A 305 0.00 13.31 19.52
CA LEU A 305 0.40 11.91 19.40
C LEU A 305 1.91 11.71 19.58
N TRP A 306 2.72 12.66 19.11
CA TRP A 306 4.16 12.63 19.33
C TRP A 306 4.51 12.83 20.80
N ILE A 307 3.99 13.89 21.44
CA ILE A 307 4.25 14.20 22.86
C ILE A 307 3.86 13.04 23.77
N GLU A 308 2.73 12.38 23.50
CA GLU A 308 2.28 11.28 24.35
C GLU A 308 3.09 9.98 24.16
N GLY A 309 3.97 9.90 23.15
CA GLY A 309 4.78 8.73 22.84
C GLY A 309 6.28 8.94 22.99
N ILE A 310 6.74 10.11 23.42
CA ILE A 310 8.16 10.34 23.74
C ILE A 310 8.51 9.91 25.17
N GLU A 311 9.74 9.45 25.34
CA GLU A 311 10.36 9.27 26.64
C GLU A 311 10.86 10.64 27.13
N ILE A 312 10.45 11.03 28.33
CA ILE A 312 10.77 12.33 28.93
C ILE A 312 11.69 12.10 30.13
N GLU A 313 12.89 12.66 30.07
CA GLU A 313 13.86 12.67 31.18
C GLU A 313 13.83 14.00 31.97
N ASP A 314 13.33 15.09 31.36
CA ASP A 314 13.27 16.45 31.91
C ASP A 314 11.82 16.90 32.15
N ASP A 315 11.55 17.75 33.16
CA ASP A 315 10.19 18.21 33.49
C ASP A 315 9.52 19.09 32.40
N GLU A 316 10.27 19.64 31.43
CA GLU A 316 9.75 20.54 30.39
C GLU A 316 10.05 20.08 28.95
N ILE A 317 8.98 19.98 28.13
CA ILE A 317 9.09 19.67 26.69
C ILE A 317 9.41 20.95 25.91
N LYS A 318 10.55 20.96 25.23
CA LYS A 318 10.94 22.05 24.35
C LYS A 318 10.38 21.82 22.94
N GLU A 319 9.25 22.44 22.63
CA GLU A 319 8.54 22.25 21.34
C GLU A 319 9.42 22.48 20.10
N LYS A 320 10.38 23.40 20.16
CA LYS A 320 11.33 23.65 19.06
C LYS A 320 12.17 22.41 18.68
N TYR A 321 12.36 21.48 19.60
CA TYR A 321 13.18 20.29 19.45
C TYR A 321 12.36 19.00 19.50
N LEU A 322 11.06 19.09 19.21
CA LEU A 322 10.13 17.98 19.40
C LEU A 322 10.60 16.66 18.75
N TRP A 323 11.12 16.74 17.52
CA TRP A 323 11.60 15.58 16.75
C TRP A 323 12.90 14.94 17.28
N ASN A 324 13.59 15.59 18.21
CA ASN A 324 14.84 15.11 18.79
C ASN A 324 14.61 14.18 19.97
N TYR A 325 13.43 14.22 20.58
CA TYR A 325 13.07 13.32 21.67
C TYR A 325 12.93 11.88 21.16
N LYS A 326 13.34 10.92 21.99
CA LYS A 326 13.22 9.50 21.67
C LYS A 326 11.76 9.09 21.76
N TYR A 327 11.19 8.67 20.63
CA TYR A 327 9.84 8.13 20.58
C TYR A 327 9.85 6.64 20.95
N ILE A 328 9.09 6.28 21.97
CA ILE A 328 8.97 4.91 22.51
C ILE A 328 7.61 4.28 22.18
N GLY A 329 6.73 5.00 21.49
CA GLY A 329 5.39 4.54 21.15
C GLY A 329 4.36 4.85 22.22
N ASN A 330 3.10 4.66 21.85
CA ASN A 330 1.98 4.77 22.77
C ASN A 330 0.89 3.75 22.42
N LYS A 331 -0.08 3.58 23.31
CA LYS A 331 -1.23 2.68 23.16
C LYS A 331 -2.39 3.37 22.45
N TRP A 332 -2.20 3.75 21.18
CA TRP A 332 -3.19 4.49 20.40
C TRP A 332 -4.53 3.75 20.33
N GLY A 333 -4.51 2.43 20.14
CA GLY A 333 -5.72 1.63 20.02
C GLY A 333 -6.47 1.53 21.35
N GLY A 334 -5.74 1.31 22.43
CA GLY A 334 -6.27 1.30 23.79
C GLY A 334 -6.85 2.65 24.19
N LYS A 335 -6.13 3.74 23.91
CA LYS A 335 -6.52 5.09 24.28
C LYS A 335 -7.66 5.65 23.44
N TYR A 336 -7.67 5.43 22.12
CA TYR A 336 -8.56 6.17 21.21
C TYR A 336 -9.63 5.32 20.53
N LEU A 337 -9.42 4.01 20.39
CA LEU A 337 -10.40 3.10 19.80
C LEU A 337 -11.19 2.36 20.88
N ARG A 338 -10.54 1.92 21.97
CA ARG A 338 -11.17 1.02 22.96
C ARG A 338 -11.46 1.63 24.33
N ALA A 339 -10.94 2.82 24.63
CA ALA A 339 -11.22 3.47 25.91
C ALA A 339 -12.73 3.77 26.06
N PRO A 340 -13.31 3.57 27.27
CA PRO A 340 -14.69 3.96 27.55
C PRO A 340 -14.94 5.45 27.33
N GLU A 341 -16.18 5.82 26.99
CA GLU A 341 -16.54 7.21 26.68
C GLU A 341 -16.30 8.20 27.83
N ILE A 342 -16.32 7.73 29.08
CA ILE A 342 -16.08 8.56 30.28
C ILE A 342 -14.70 9.22 30.27
N PHE A 343 -13.71 8.61 29.62
CA PHE A 343 -12.36 9.18 29.49
C PHE A 343 -12.29 10.36 28.51
N PHE A 344 -13.36 10.60 27.75
CA PHE A 344 -13.44 11.67 26.79
C PHE A 344 -14.57 12.65 27.09
N LYS A 345 -15.21 12.59 28.27
CA LYS A 345 -16.26 13.57 28.63
C LYS A 345 -15.66 14.90 29.06
#